data_AF-A0A821PW62-F1
#
_entry.id   AF-A0A821PW62-F1
#
_cell.length_a   1.000
_cell.length_b   1.000
_cell.length_c   1.000
_cell.angle_alpha   90.00
_cell.angle_beta   90.00
_cell.angle_gamma   90.00
#
_symmetry.space_group_name_H-M   'P 1'
#
loop_
_entity.id
_entity.type
_entity.pdbx_description
1 polymer ?
#
loop_
_entity_poly.entity_id
_entity_poly.type
_entity_poly.pdbx_seq_one_letter_code
_entity_poly.pdbx_strand_id
1 'polypeptide(L)'
;MWIITELVSESTLKDYVDKHKSQITVRVILSLTRQLLNIIQRCDKARVIHRNLEPNNIMVQRAQVHASVDEVKLILIDFDLCWFDSQQSQISEEDDLKMIEHVIKRHSTDNVKQTFDNIFSKLT
;
A
#
# COMPACT_ATOMS: atom_id res chain seq x y z
N MET A 1 -23.08 -5.30 11.77
CA MET A 1 -22.41 -6.44 11.09
C MET A 1 -21.06 -6.61 11.77
N TRP A 2 -20.67 -7.83 12.14
CA TRP A 2 -19.36 -8.11 12.72
C TRP A 2 -18.57 -8.95 11.71
N ILE A 3 -17.37 -8.52 11.35
CA ILE A 3 -16.45 -9.28 10.52
C ILE A 3 -15.38 -9.84 11.44
N ILE A 4 -15.20 -11.16 11.44
CA ILE A 4 -14.14 -11.85 12.19
C ILE A 4 -13.03 -12.19 11.19
N THR A 5 -11.83 -11.66 11.42
CA THR A 5 -10.63 -11.91 10.58
C THR A 5 -9.58 -12.66 11.37
N GLU A 6 -8.52 -13.10 10.69
CA GLU A 6 -7.31 -13.53 11.40
C GLU A 6 -6.74 -12.38 12.24
N LEU A 7 -6.21 -12.72 13.41
CA LEU A 7 -5.45 -11.78 14.23
C LEU A 7 -4.05 -11.65 13.63
N VAL A 8 -3.82 -10.59 12.87
CA VAL A 8 -2.54 -10.33 12.23
C VAL A 8 -1.71 -9.39 13.09
N SER A 9 -0.74 -9.92 13.83
CA SER A 9 0.34 -9.13 14.48
C SER A 9 -0.09 -8.09 15.54
N GLU A 10 0.89 -7.35 16.05
CA GLU A 10 0.76 -6.40 17.17
C GLU A 10 0.59 -4.93 16.75
N SER A 11 0.92 -4.52 15.52
CA SER A 11 0.91 -3.10 15.15
C SER A 11 0.71 -2.82 13.65
N THR A 12 0.31 -1.58 13.34
CA THR A 12 0.24 -1.08 11.96
C THR A 12 1.64 -0.78 11.40
N LEU A 13 1.76 -0.59 10.09
CA LEU A 13 2.99 -0.16 9.42
C LEU A 13 3.39 1.24 9.90
N LYS A 14 2.43 2.11 10.18
CA LYS A 14 2.68 3.41 10.79
C LYS A 14 3.40 3.25 12.13
N ASP A 15 2.80 2.49 13.05
CA ASP A 15 3.36 2.27 14.39
C ASP A 15 4.73 1.58 14.32
N TYR A 16 4.88 0.66 13.36
CA TYR A 16 6.12 -0.06 13.15
C TYR A 16 7.26 0.87 12.75
N VAL A 17 7.03 1.77 11.78
CA VAL A 17 8.02 2.75 11.32
C VAL A 17 8.34 3.74 12.43
N ASP A 18 7.32 4.23 13.14
CA ASP A 18 7.50 5.16 14.26
C ASP A 18 8.36 4.53 15.38
N LYS A 19 8.10 3.26 15.74
CA LYS A 19 8.83 2.52 16.77
C LYS A 19 10.28 2.20 16.38
N HIS A 20 10.57 1.99 15.09
CA HIS A 20 11.90 1.58 14.61
C HIS A 20 12.60 2.66 13.80
N LYS A 21 12.22 3.94 13.95
CA LYS A 21 12.70 5.06 13.12
C LYS A 21 14.23 5.11 12.98
N SER A 22 14.98 4.82 14.05
CA SER A 22 16.45 4.79 14.06
C SER A 22 17.08 3.59 13.33
N GLN A 23 16.29 2.57 13.01
CA GLN A 23 16.72 1.32 12.36
C GLN A 23 16.22 1.21 10.91
N ILE A 24 15.41 2.18 10.44
CA ILE A 24 14.93 2.25 9.06
C ILE A 24 16.09 2.66 8.16
N THR A 25 16.70 1.67 7.52
CA THR A 25 17.71 1.88 6.48
C THR A 25 17.07 1.91 5.09
N VAL A 26 17.81 2.38 4.08
CA VAL A 26 17.38 2.31 2.67
C VAL A 26 17.01 0.89 2.25
N ARG A 27 17.74 -0.12 2.75
CA ARG A 27 17.43 -1.54 2.50
C ARG A 27 16.07 -1.93 3.06
N VAL A 28 15.73 -1.50 4.28
CA VAL A 28 14.42 -1.75 4.90
C VAL A 28 13.33 -1.07 4.08
N ILE A 29 13.50 0.20 3.70
CA ILE A 29 12.55 0.95 2.87
C ILE A 29 12.30 0.21 1.55
N LEU A 30 13.35 -0.22 0.85
CA LEU A 30 13.22 -0.97 -0.40
C LEU A 30 12.46 -2.29 -0.21
N SER A 31 12.73 -3.02 0.88
CA SER A 31 12.00 -4.26 1.21
C SER A 31 10.51 -3.99 1.40
N LEU A 32 10.15 -3.00 2.24
CA LEU A 32 8.76 -2.63 2.51
C LEU A 32 8.04 -2.16 1.24
N THR A 33 8.67 -1.29 0.45
CA THR A 33 8.10 -0.79 -0.81
C THR A 33 7.82 -1.91 -1.80
N ARG A 34 8.72 -2.91 -1.92
CA ARG A 34 8.47 -4.08 -2.78
C ARG A 34 7.26 -4.89 -2.31
N GLN A 35 7.07 -5.04 -1.01
CA GLN A 35 5.89 -5.72 -0.45
C GLN A 35 4.60 -4.93 -0.72
N LEU A 36 4.63 -3.61 -0.57
CA LEU A 36 3.50 -2.72 -0.90
C LEU A 36 3.10 -2.84 -2.38
N LEU A 37 4.08 -2.82 -3.29
CA LEU A 37 3.83 -2.99 -4.72
C LEU A 37 3.22 -4.37 -5.02
N ASN A 38 3.71 -5.43 -4.37
CA ASN A 38 3.14 -6.78 -4.51
C ASN A 38 1.68 -6.85 -4.01
N ILE A 39 1.35 -6.13 -2.93
CA ILE A 39 -0.03 -6.02 -2.44
C ILE A 39 -0.91 -5.35 -3.50
N ILE A 40 -0.48 -4.21 -4.02
CA ILE A 40 -1.22 -3.46 -5.05
C ILE A 40 -1.44 -4.33 -6.30
N GLN A 41 -0.40 -5.01 -6.78
CA GLN A 41 -0.49 -5.92 -7.91
C GLN A 41 -1.44 -7.09 -7.67
N ARG A 42 -1.55 -7.59 -6.44
CA ARG A 42 -2.51 -8.65 -6.09
C ARG A 42 -3.94 -8.12 -6.06
N CYS A 43 -4.16 -6.92 -5.54
CA CYS A 43 -5.46 -6.26 -5.59
C CYS A 43 -5.91 -6.06 -7.04
N ASP A 44 -5.02 -5.56 -7.89
CA ASP A 44 -5.27 -5.37 -9.33
C ASP A 44 -5.66 -6.69 -10.03
N LYS A 45 -4.87 -7.76 -9.83
CA LYS A 45 -5.19 -9.10 -10.36
C LYS A 45 -6.53 -9.65 -9.85
N ALA A 46 -6.91 -9.29 -8.62
CA ALA A 46 -8.18 -9.64 -8.03
C ALA A 46 -9.33 -8.71 -8.46
N ARG A 47 -9.05 -7.70 -9.32
CA ARG A 47 -10.01 -6.66 -9.73
C ARG A 47 -10.57 -5.89 -8.53
N VAL A 48 -9.77 -5.68 -7.50
CA VAL A 48 -10.11 -4.94 -6.28
C VAL A 48 -9.36 -3.62 -6.26
N ILE A 49 -10.10 -2.52 -6.19
CA ILE A 49 -9.54 -1.20 -5.93
C ILE A 49 -9.77 -0.88 -4.46
N HIS A 50 -8.68 -0.83 -3.67
CA HIS A 50 -8.79 -0.66 -2.22
C HIS A 50 -9.28 0.73 -1.78
N ARG A 51 -8.88 1.78 -2.50
CA ARG A 51 -9.19 3.21 -2.28
C ARG A 51 -8.72 3.83 -0.95
N ASN A 52 -8.33 3.03 0.05
CA ASN A 52 -7.82 3.51 1.33
C ASN A 52 -6.43 2.94 1.68
N LEU A 53 -5.48 3.02 0.74
CA LEU A 53 -4.11 2.52 0.93
C LEU A 53 -3.29 3.54 1.74
N GLU A 54 -3.32 3.40 3.05
CA GLU A 54 -2.50 4.19 3.98
C GLU A 54 -1.78 3.30 5.01
N PRO A 55 -0.71 3.78 5.65
CA PRO A 55 0.08 2.96 6.57
C PRO A 55 -0.70 2.37 7.77
N ASN A 56 -1.83 2.95 8.17
CA ASN A 56 -2.67 2.41 9.24
C ASN A 56 -3.42 1.14 8.82
N ASN A 57 -3.71 1.00 7.52
CA ASN A 57 -4.44 -0.13 6.96
C ASN A 57 -3.52 -1.26 6.51
N ILE A 58 -2.30 -1.27 7.02
CA ILE A 58 -1.29 -2.28 6.70
C ILE A 58 -0.75 -2.80 8.02
N MET A 59 -0.94 -4.07 8.29
CA MET A 59 -0.40 -4.73 9.46
C MET A 59 0.97 -5.33 9.17
N VAL A 60 1.85 -5.34 10.18
CA VAL A 60 3.22 -5.84 10.06
C VAL A 60 3.37 -7.13 10.86
N GLN A 61 3.38 -8.25 10.15
CA GLN A 61 3.60 -9.56 10.76
C GLN A 61 5.09 -9.90 10.79
N ARG A 62 5.64 -10.07 11.98
CA ARG A 62 7.01 -10.57 12.18
C ARG A 62 7.04 -12.08 12.04
N ALA A 63 8.07 -12.61 11.40
CA ALA A 63 8.28 -14.05 11.31
C ALA A 63 8.59 -14.67 12.68
N GLN A 64 9.35 -13.96 13.53
CA GLN A 64 9.75 -14.38 14.88
C GLN A 64 9.92 -13.17 15.81
N VAL A 65 9.92 -13.40 17.13
CA VAL A 65 10.06 -12.36 18.16
C VAL A 65 11.34 -11.53 18.00
N HIS A 66 12.41 -12.16 17.52
CA HIS A 66 13.73 -11.54 17.28
C HIS A 66 14.06 -11.32 15.80
N ALA A 67 13.05 -11.35 14.92
CA ALA A 67 13.24 -11.08 13.49
C ALA A 67 13.83 -9.67 13.28
N SER A 68 14.69 -9.53 12.28
CA SER A 68 15.24 -8.23 11.90
C SER A 68 14.13 -7.29 11.41
N VAL A 69 14.45 -5.99 11.35
CA VAL A 69 13.46 -4.97 10.94
C VAL A 69 12.99 -5.16 9.48
N ASP A 70 13.80 -5.79 8.63
CA ASP A 70 13.44 -6.14 7.26
C ASP A 70 12.80 -7.54 7.10
N GLU A 71 12.78 -8.37 8.15
CA GLU A 71 12.15 -9.69 8.17
C GLU A 71 10.70 -9.64 8.64
N VAL A 72 9.90 -8.86 7.90
CA VAL A 72 8.47 -8.68 8.16
C VAL A 72 7.64 -8.92 6.91
N LYS A 73 6.38 -9.29 7.12
CA LYS A 73 5.36 -9.44 6.10
C LYS A 73 4.30 -8.36 6.26
N LEU A 74 4.04 -7.61 5.20
CA LEU A 74 2.95 -6.64 5.14
C LEU A 74 1.64 -7.32 4.74
N ILE A 75 0.57 -6.98 5.46
CA ILE A 75 -0.77 -7.50 5.21
C ILE A 75 -1.73 -6.31 5.14
N LEU A 76 -2.40 -6.18 3.99
CA LEU A 76 -3.44 -5.18 3.77
C LEU A 76 -4.70 -5.57 4.54
N ILE A 77 -5.26 -4.62 5.28
CA ILE A 77 -6.51 -4.76 6.03
C ILE A 77 -7.47 -3.64 5.65
N ASP A 78 -8.69 -3.68 6.20
CA ASP A 78 -9.71 -2.64 6.04
C ASP A 78 -10.17 -2.43 4.60
N PHE A 79 -10.99 -3.38 4.13
CA PHE A 79 -11.58 -3.34 2.78
C PHE A 79 -12.91 -2.59 2.73
N ASP A 80 -13.28 -1.82 3.76
CA ASP A 80 -14.61 -1.20 3.88
C ASP A 80 -14.90 -0.19 2.76
N LEU A 81 -13.84 0.40 2.19
CA LEU A 81 -13.92 1.32 1.06
C LEU A 81 -13.58 0.66 -0.27
N CYS A 82 -13.52 -0.67 -0.38
CA CYS A 82 -13.14 -1.30 -1.64
C CYS A 82 -14.20 -1.18 -2.74
N TRP A 83 -13.75 -1.26 -3.99
CA TRP A 83 -14.61 -1.41 -5.16
C TRP A 83 -14.14 -2.59 -6.01
N PHE A 84 -15.08 -3.41 -6.47
CA PHE A 84 -14.81 -4.50 -7.40
C PHE A 84 -15.01 -4.01 -8.83
N ASP A 85 -13.98 -4.12 -9.65
CA ASP A 85 -14.07 -3.91 -11.08
C ASP A 85 -14.79 -5.11 -11.73
N SER A 86 -16.12 -5.01 -11.78
CA SER A 86 -16.97 -5.95 -12.50
C SER A 86 -16.88 -5.64 -14.00
N GLN A 87 -16.04 -6.37 -14.72
CA GLN A 87 -15.98 -6.30 -16.18
C GLN A 87 -17.33 -6.74 -16.81
N GLN A 88 -18.30 -5.83 -16.87
CA GLN A 88 -19.35 -5.77 -17.88
C GLN A 88 -19.25 -4.42 -18.57
N SER A 89 -18.22 -4.26 -19.40
CA SER A 89 -18.24 -3.42 -20.60
C SER A 89 -16.96 -3.71 -21.35
N GLN A 90 -17.08 -4.01 -22.63
CA GLN A 90 -15.99 -3.79 -23.58
C GLN A 90 -15.69 -2.29 -23.55
N ILE A 91 -14.82 -1.87 -22.64
CA ILE A 91 -14.21 -0.56 -22.68
C ILE A 91 -13.17 -0.69 -23.80
N SER A 92 -13.48 -0.07 -24.94
CA SER A 92 -12.56 0.07 -26.07
C SER A 92 -11.20 0.52 -25.53
N GLU A 93 -10.08 -0.02 -26.02
CA GLU A 93 -8.72 0.38 -25.62
C GLU A 93 -8.51 1.92 -25.67
N GLU A 94 -9.34 2.63 -26.45
CA GLU A 94 -9.39 4.09 -26.54
C GLU A 94 -9.87 4.79 -25.26
N ASP A 95 -10.73 4.14 -24.47
CA ASP A 95 -11.27 4.68 -23.22
C ASP A 95 -10.33 4.43 -22.04
N ASP A 96 -9.56 3.33 -22.06
CA ASP A 96 -8.46 3.09 -21.12
C ASP A 96 -7.34 4.13 -21.29
N LEU A 97 -7.00 4.49 -22.55
CA LEU A 97 -6.04 5.56 -22.83
C LEU A 97 -6.55 6.93 -22.35
N LYS A 98 -7.85 7.21 -22.47
CA LYS A 98 -8.47 8.44 -21.95
C LYS A 98 -8.48 8.44 -20.41
N MET A 99 -8.67 7.30 -19.76
CA MET A 99 -8.59 7.18 -18.30
C MET A 99 -7.16 7.34 -17.80
N ILE A 100 -6.18 6.73 -18.47
CA ILE A 100 -4.75 6.90 -18.17
C ILE A 100 -4.34 8.35 -18.42
N GLU A 101 -4.76 9.00 -19.51
CA GLU A 101 -4.53 10.43 -19.72
C GLU A 101 -5.21 11.29 -18.67
N HIS A 102 -6.43 10.96 -18.24
CA HIS A 102 -7.16 11.74 -17.24
C HIS A 102 -6.55 11.57 -15.85
N VAL A 103 -6.05 10.39 -15.51
CA VAL A 103 -5.29 10.09 -14.28
C VAL A 103 -3.93 10.76 -14.35
N ILE A 104 -3.21 10.72 -15.48
CA ILE A 104 -1.94 11.44 -15.69
C ILE A 104 -2.15 12.96 -15.65
N LYS A 105 -3.27 13.49 -16.19
CA LYS A 105 -3.63 14.92 -16.09
C LYS A 105 -4.05 15.32 -14.67
N ARG A 106 -4.74 14.46 -13.92
CA ARG A 106 -5.04 14.67 -12.47
C ARG A 106 -3.82 14.51 -11.58
N HIS A 107 -2.86 13.67 -11.98
CA HIS A 107 -1.62 13.37 -11.27
C HIS A 107 -0.39 13.86 -12.04
N SER A 108 -0.53 15.00 -12.76
CA SER A 108 0.58 15.57 -13.51
C SER A 108 1.66 15.96 -12.50
N THR A 109 2.65 15.07 -12.37
CA THR A 109 3.99 15.18 -11.78
C THR A 109 4.16 15.72 -10.35
N ASP A 110 3.20 16.43 -9.78
CA ASP A 110 3.34 17.11 -8.50
C ASP A 110 3.01 16.19 -7.34
N ASN A 111 2.00 15.32 -7.43
CA ASN A 111 1.60 14.48 -6.29
C ASN A 111 2.52 13.30 -6.02
N VAL A 112 3.17 12.70 -7.03
CA VAL A 112 4.14 11.61 -6.77
C VAL A 112 5.44 12.19 -6.22
N LYS A 113 5.93 13.30 -6.78
CA LYS A 113 7.05 14.04 -6.19
C LYS A 113 6.72 14.53 -4.80
N GLN A 114 5.57 15.15 -4.59
CA GLN A 114 5.14 15.66 -3.28
C GLN A 114 4.87 14.55 -2.27
N THR A 115 4.40 13.37 -2.70
CA THR A 115 4.26 12.20 -1.82
C THR A 115 5.63 11.66 -1.44
N PHE A 116 6.56 11.55 -2.40
CA PHE A 116 7.95 11.18 -2.12
C PHE A 116 8.62 12.23 -1.22
N ASP A 117 8.53 13.52 -1.53
CA ASP A 117 9.09 14.63 -0.77
C ASP A 117 8.46 14.76 0.62
N ASN A 118 7.17 14.47 0.80
CA ASN A 118 6.51 14.41 2.11
C ASN A 118 6.93 13.19 2.94
N ILE A 119 7.27 12.08 2.29
CA ILE A 119 7.83 10.90 2.95
C ILE A 119 9.29 11.18 3.37
N PHE A 120 10.10 11.79 2.50
CA PHE A 120 11.52 12.04 2.76
C PHE A 120 11.79 13.26 3.65
N SER A 121 10.96 14.31 3.62
CA SER A 121 11.07 15.49 4.51
C SER A 121 10.76 15.18 5.98
N LYS A 122 10.04 14.08 6.26
CA LYS A 122 9.73 13.63 7.64
C LYS A 122 10.78 12.65 8.22
N LEU A 123 11.78 12.29 7.41
CA LEU A 123 12.85 11.34 7.75
C LEU A 123 14.19 12.01 8.11
N THR A 124 14.37 13.30 7.81
CA THR A 124 15.38 14.19 8.43
C THR A 124 14.80 14.91 9.64
#